data_AF-A0A160MEM9-F1
#
_entry.id   AF-A0A160MEM9-F1
#
_cell.length_a   1.000
_cell.length_b   1.000
_cell.length_c   1.000
_cell.angle_alpha   90.00
_cell.angle_beta   90.00
_cell.angle_gamma   90.00
#
_symmetry.space_group_name_H-M   'P 1'
#
loop_
_entity.id
_entity.type
_entity.pdbx_description
1 polymer ?
#
loop_
_entity_poly.entity_id
_entity_poly.type
_entity_poly.pdbx_seq_one_letter_code
_entity_poly.pdbx_strand_id
1 'polypeptide(L)' 'MNFQFDLIEDKVEFFEALALKDLEKKINAQIEHNKAILLTVHHVSHQMHLDENGRTYYSAVVHFKAKK' A
#
# COMPACT_ATOMS: atom_id res chain seq x y z
N MET A 1 -13.75 -5.95 32.41
CA MET A 1 -13.08 -6.37 31.16
C MET A 1 -12.20 -5.23 30.71
N ASN A 2 -10.87 -5.40 30.70
CA ASN A 2 -9.98 -4.47 30.01
C ASN A 2 -9.89 -4.91 28.56
N PHE A 3 -10.55 -4.18 27.66
CA PHE A 3 -10.35 -4.34 26.23
C PHE A 3 -9.01 -3.68 25.88
N GLN A 4 -7.94 -4.48 25.85
CA GLN A 4 -6.67 -4.04 25.30
C GLN A 4 -6.76 -4.20 23.79
N PHE A 5 -6.94 -3.09 23.09
CA PHE A 5 -6.85 -3.06 21.64
C PHE A 5 -5.38 -3.01 21.26
N ASP A 6 -4.82 -4.16 20.86
CA ASP A 6 -3.53 -4.20 20.16
C ASP A 6 -3.75 -3.66 18.75
N LEU A 7 -3.63 -2.34 18.62
CA LEU A 7 -3.72 -1.63 17.34
C LEU A 7 -2.49 -1.93 16.50
N ILE A 8 -2.69 -2.20 15.22
CA ILE A 8 -1.58 -2.27 14.27
C ILE A 8 -1.01 -0.85 14.13
N GLU A 9 0.25 -0.67 14.52
CA GLU A 9 0.90 0.64 14.44
C GLU A 9 1.53 0.91 13.08
N ASP A 10 2.17 -0.10 12.50
CA ASP A 10 2.87 -0.01 11.22
C ASP A 10 2.54 -1.23 10.35
N LYS A 11 2.28 -0.98 9.06
CA LYS A 11 2.02 -2.02 8.05
C LYS A 11 2.69 -1.62 6.76
N VAL A 12 3.47 -2.52 6.17
CA VAL A 12 4.11 -2.31 4.87
C VAL A 12 3.48 -3.27 3.86
N GLU A 13 3.06 -2.76 2.71
CA GLU A 13 2.46 -3.54 1.64
C GLU A 13 3.13 -3.23 0.30
N PHE A 14 3.34 -4.27 -0.50
CA PHE A 14 3.90 -4.17 -1.84
C PHE A 14 2.80 -4.35 -2.88
N PHE A 15 2.82 -3.51 -3.89
CA PHE A 15 1.88 -3.54 -4.99
C PHE A 15 2.64 -3.57 -6.30
N GLU A 16 2.06 -4.24 -7.29
CA GLU A 16 2.58 -4.28 -8.65
C GLU A 16 1.45 -4.28 -9.67
N ALA A 17 1.71 -3.72 -10.84
CA ALA A 17 0.82 -3.81 -12.00
C ALA A 17 1.57 -3.52 -13.31
N LEU A 18 0.97 -3.96 -14.42
CA LEU A 18 1.47 -3.68 -15.78
C LEU A 18 1.13 -2.26 -16.26
N ALA A 19 0.16 -1.61 -15.63
CA ALA A 19 -0.22 -0.23 -15.91
C ALA A 19 -0.28 0.58 -14.60
N LEU A 20 0.21 1.82 -14.66
CA LEU A 20 0.23 2.72 -13.50
C LEU A 20 -1.16 2.94 -12.90
N LYS A 21 -2.20 3.02 -13.76
CA LYS A 21 -3.60 3.18 -13.33
C LYS A 21 -4.10 2.00 -12.50
N ASP A 22 -3.66 0.79 -12.83
CA ASP A 22 -4.04 -0.41 -12.09
C ASP A 22 -3.30 -0.48 -10.75
N LEU A 23 -2.03 -0.03 -10.72
CA LEU A 23 -1.26 0.11 -9.48
C LEU A 23 -1.96 1.08 -8.52
N GLU A 24 -2.35 2.26 -9.03
CA GLU A 24 -3.07 3.28 -8.28
C GLU A 24 -4.41 2.74 -7.74
N LYS A 25 -5.18 2.03 -8.57
CA LYS A 25 -6.45 1.42 -8.15
C LYS A 25 -6.26 0.42 -7.01
N LYS A 26 -5.21 -0.43 -7.07
CA LYS A 26 -4.90 -1.40 -6.00
C LYS A 26 -4.55 -0.69 -4.69
N ILE A 27 -3.70 0.34 -4.75
CA ILE A 27 -3.30 1.11 -3.57
C ILE A 27 -4.53 1.81 -2.95
N ASN A 28 -5.37 2.45 -3.77
CA ASN A 28 -6.57 3.13 -3.29
C ASN A 28 -7.58 2.17 -2.64
N ALA A 29 -7.77 0.97 -3.20
CA ALA A 29 -8.60 -0.04 -2.57
C ALA A 29 -8.05 -0.44 -1.18
N GLN A 30 -6.73 -0.62 -1.07
CA GLN A 30 -6.11 -0.95 0.22
C GLN A 30 -6.18 0.19 1.23
N ILE A 31 -6.11 1.44 0.79
CA ILE A 31 -6.34 2.61 1.64
C ILE A 31 -7.73 2.55 2.27
N GLU A 32 -8.78 2.27 1.49
CA GLU A 32 -10.15 2.15 2.02
C GLU A 32 -10.28 1.02 3.04
N HIS A 33 -9.65 -0.13 2.80
CA HIS A 33 -9.62 -1.23 3.78
C HIS A 33 -8.87 -0.85 5.06
N ASN A 34 -7.73 -0.18 4.93
CA ASN A 34 -6.87 0.21 6.06
C ASN A 34 -7.53 1.30 6.95
N LYS A 35 -8.44 2.12 6.42
CA LYS A 35 -9.25 3.04 7.23
C LYS A 35 -10.08 2.32 8.30
N ALA A 36 -10.59 1.13 8.01
CA ALA A 36 -11.39 0.33 8.94
C ALA A 36 -10.59 -0.12 10.18
N ILE A 37 -9.26 -0.16 10.07
CA ILE A 37 -8.32 -0.51 11.14
C ILE A 37 -7.46 0.69 11.57
N LEU A 38 -7.94 1.91 11.34
CA LEU A 38 -7.32 3.18 11.77
C LEU A 38 -5.90 3.42 11.22
N LEU A 39 -5.54 2.77 10.11
CA LEU A 39 -4.29 2.99 9.41
C LEU A 39 -4.46 4.05 8.32
N THR A 40 -3.42 4.85 8.13
CA THR A 40 -3.32 5.92 7.12
C THR A 40 -2.01 5.80 6.35
N VAL A 41 -1.93 6.36 5.14
CA VAL A 41 -0.67 6.33 4.37
C VAL A 41 0.36 7.23 5.04
N HIS A 42 1.49 6.64 5.43
CA HIS A 42 2.64 7.37 5.94
C HIS A 42 3.63 7.72 4.82
N HIS A 43 3.91 6.75 3.94
CA HIS A 43 4.85 6.94 2.85
C HIS A 43 4.55 5.99 1.68
N VAL A 44 4.84 6.44 0.45
CA VAL A 44 4.77 5.63 -0.76
C VAL A 44 6.07 5.80 -1.54
N SER A 45 6.73 4.69 -1.86
CA SER A 45 7.84 4.68 -2.81
C SER A 45 7.45 3.84 -4.02
N HIS A 46 7.72 4.35 -5.22
CA HIS A 46 7.41 3.69 -6.48
C HIS A 46 8.70 3.41 -7.26
N GLN A 47 8.71 2.29 -7.97
CA GLN A 47 9.72 1.96 -8.97
C GLN A 47 9.03 1.53 -10.27
N MET A 48 9.73 1.72 -11.39
CA MET A 48 9.36 1.16 -12.68
C MET A 48 10.55 0.39 -13.24
N HIS A 49 10.28 -0.79 -13.80
CA HIS A 49 11.27 -1.57 -14.52
C HIS A 49 10.70 -2.03 -15.87
N LEU A 50 11.59 -2.23 -16.83
CA LEU A 50 11.29 -2.87 -18.10
C LEU A 50 11.74 -4.32 -18.02
N ASP A 51 10.91 -5.26 -18.46
CA ASP A 51 11.34 -6.64 -18.64
C ASP A 51 12.20 -6.80 -19.90
N GLU A 52 12.76 -7.99 -20.10
CA GLU A 52 13.57 -8.34 -21.28
C GLU A 52 12.80 -8.22 -22.61
N ASN A 53 11.46 -8.20 -22.56
CA ASN A 53 10.57 -8.07 -23.70
C ASN A 53 10.07 -6.61 -23.91
N GLY A 54 10.58 -5.65 -23.13
CA GLY A 54 10.20 -4.23 -23.18
C GLY A 54 8.85 -3.90 -22.53
N ARG A 55 8.25 -4.80 -21.75
CA ARG A 55 7.02 -4.55 -21.00
C ARG A 55 7.33 -3.76 -19.74
N THR A 56 6.53 -2.72 -19.49
CA THR A 56 6.62 -1.92 -18.27
C THR A 56 5.98 -2.63 -17.10
N TYR A 57 6.72 -2.71 -16.01
CA TYR A 57 6.26 -3.17 -14.71
C TYR A 57 6.40 -2.04 -13.70
N TYR A 58 5.28 -1.71 -13.06
CA TYR A 58 5.21 -0.71 -12.01
C TYR A 58 5.08 -1.41 -10.67
N SER A 59 5.91 -1.02 -9.71
CA SER A 59 5.82 -1.49 -8.33
C SER A 59 5.79 -0.31 -7.37
N ALA A 60 5.16 -0.52 -6.22
CA ALA A 60 5.20 0.44 -5.12
C ALA A 60 5.23 -0.29 -3.79
N VAL A 61 5.96 0.29 -2.83
CA VAL A 61 5.87 -0.06 -1.41
C VAL A 61 5.13 1.07 -0.70
N VAL A 62 4.07 0.69 0.02
CA VAL A 62 3.26 1.62 0.82
C VAL A 62 3.45 1.29 2.27
N HIS A 63 3.92 2.26 3.04
CA HIS A 63 3.95 2.21 4.48
C HIS A 63 2.70 2.88 5.02
N PHE A 64 1.83 2.08 5.64
CA PHE A 64 0.69 2.53 6.41
C PHE A 64 1.04 2.62 7.88
N LYS A 65 0.51 3.63 8.55
CA LYS A 65 0.74 3.89 9.97
C LYS A 65 -0.56 4.25 10.68
N ALA A 66 -0.68 3.85 11.94
CA ALA A 66 -1.78 4.25 12.80
C ALA A 66 -1.95 5.76 12.79
N LYS A 67 -3.20 6.20 12.68
CA LYS A 67 -3.57 7.60 12.73
C LYS A 67 -3.21 8.14 14.12
N LYS A 68 -2.23 9.03 14.18
CA LYS A 68 -1.92 9.80 15.39
C LYS A 68 -2.92 10.93 15.60
#